data_AF-A0A2H0S8I5-F1
#
_entry.id   AF-A0A2H0S8I5-F1
#
_cell.length_a   1.000
_cell.length_b   1.000
_cell.length_c   1.000
_cell.angle_alpha   90.00
_cell.angle_beta   90.00
_cell.angle_gamma   90.00
#
_symmetry.space_group_name_H-M   'P 1'
#
loop_
_entity.id
_entity.type
_entity.pdbx_description
1 polymer ?
#
loop_
_entity_poly.entity_id
_entity_poly.type
_entity_poly.pdbx_seq_one_letter_code
_entity_poly.pdbx_strand_id
1 'polypeptide(L)'
;MLYSKEKLEKLQNRWLTTKGKKLIKVIKSSRCYLSPVLFRQKVQNFPGINDEEVRNGIDLRGATLMGFDFRIPVKEDDNGYIEDLAILSEIHFEGANLKHCNFQEGKIHDCYFEDADLTHADFKGATISNCYFQESDCSGLNINNAKIIDCNFTDATIKDMSASTAFIDQKSTFGSELKSEKEKNYHFAAIEYKQIKEMFRNSSLHTLGDYYHYKEMVAKRKDIEWYKPTRWLNYIFGDLLCKYGTSFINVLLASSITVFVCALLFTHHNSLVYQSQVITPSLSTSIYFSIVTFTTLGYGDYHAIGAMRYIAATEALIGAILMSLLTVIVARKLIRD
;
A
#
# COMPACT_ATOMS: atom_id res chain seq x y z
N MET A 1 11.61 11.35 -12.29
CA MET A 1 12.89 11.49 -13.03
C MET A 1 13.96 11.13 -12.02
N LEU A 2 14.55 9.94 -12.16
CA LEU A 2 15.70 9.53 -11.34
C LEU A 2 16.76 10.61 -11.35
N TYR A 3 17.30 10.99 -10.18
CA TYR A 3 18.60 11.64 -10.19
C TYR A 3 19.60 10.60 -10.70
N SER A 4 20.33 10.91 -11.79
CA SER A 4 21.41 10.03 -12.22
C SER A 4 22.43 9.91 -11.07
N LYS A 5 23.07 8.74 -10.93
CA LYS A 5 24.12 8.54 -9.92
C LYS A 5 25.17 9.66 -9.95
N GLU A 6 25.55 10.09 -11.16
CA GLU A 6 26.49 11.19 -11.37
C GLU A 6 25.96 12.53 -10.80
N LYS A 7 24.66 12.79 -10.90
CA LYS A 7 24.04 14.00 -10.33
C LYS A 7 23.98 13.93 -8.81
N LEU A 8 23.65 12.78 -8.22
CA LEU A 8 23.69 12.56 -6.77
C LEU A 8 25.11 12.72 -6.22
N GLU A 9 26.11 12.14 -6.87
CA GLU A 9 27.51 12.29 -6.49
C GLU A 9 27.96 13.75 -6.53
N LYS A 10 27.57 14.51 -7.56
CA LYS A 10 27.86 15.95 -7.63
C LYS A 10 27.23 16.72 -6.46
N LEU A 11 25.97 16.42 -6.12
CA LEU A 11 25.27 17.04 -4.99
C LEU A 11 25.97 16.70 -3.66
N GLN A 12 26.34 15.44 -3.45
CA GLN A 12 27.04 15.00 -2.25
C GLN A 12 28.45 15.61 -2.13
N ASN A 13 29.19 15.70 -3.24
CA ASN A 13 30.55 16.25 -3.28
C ASN A 13 30.60 17.73 -2.86
N ARG A 14 29.52 18.51 -3.07
CA ARG A 14 29.39 19.91 -2.59
C ARG A 14 29.67 20.00 -1.08
N TRP A 15 29.21 19.01 -0.32
CA TRP A 15 29.27 18.99 1.14
C TRP A 15 30.58 18.47 1.72
N LEU A 16 31.37 17.74 0.94
CA LEU A 16 32.69 17.25 1.36
C LEU A 16 33.76 18.35 1.40
N THR A 17 33.55 19.43 0.65
CA THR A 17 34.44 20.60 0.65
C THR A 17 34.50 21.28 2.03
N THR A 18 35.62 21.94 2.34
CA THR A 18 35.78 22.71 3.59
C THR A 18 34.65 23.72 3.80
N LYS A 19 34.15 24.30 2.71
CA LYS A 19 33.03 25.21 2.71
C LYS A 19 31.70 24.51 3.02
N GLY A 20 31.40 23.40 2.35
CA GLY A 20 30.20 22.60 2.62
C GLY A 20 30.10 22.14 4.07
N LYS A 21 31.24 21.69 4.64
CA LYS A 21 31.34 21.34 6.07
C LYS A 21 31.04 22.52 7.00
N LYS A 22 31.55 23.72 6.69
CA LYS A 22 31.22 24.94 7.46
C LYS A 22 29.74 25.28 7.37
N LEU A 23 29.14 25.15 6.18
CA LEU A 23 27.72 25.41 5.97
C LEU A 23 26.84 24.44 6.78
N ILE A 24 27.13 23.14 6.75
CA ILE A 24 26.44 22.14 7.59
C ILE A 24 26.54 22.52 9.07
N LYS A 25 27.74 22.90 9.53
CA LYS A 25 27.93 23.31 10.93
C LYS A 25 27.04 24.51 11.28
N VAL A 26 26.93 25.48 10.39
CA VAL A 26 26.05 26.65 10.57
C VAL A 26 24.61 26.19 10.65
N ILE A 27 24.10 25.48 9.65
CA ILE A 27 22.73 24.95 9.60
C ILE A 27 22.37 24.22 10.90
N LYS A 28 23.25 23.32 11.36
CA LYS A 28 23.06 22.55 12.61
C LYS A 28 23.04 23.45 13.85
N SER A 29 23.91 24.46 13.93
CA SER A 29 24.02 25.34 15.10
C SER A 29 22.95 26.43 15.17
N SER A 30 22.57 27.01 14.02
CA SER A 30 21.63 28.14 13.94
C SER A 30 20.21 27.72 13.62
N ARG A 31 19.95 26.43 13.46
CA ARG A 31 18.61 25.85 13.23
C ARG A 31 17.86 26.52 12.07
N CYS A 32 18.59 26.79 11.00
CA CYS A 32 18.08 27.53 9.85
C CYS A 32 16.98 26.80 9.07
N TYR A 33 16.79 25.51 9.31
CA TYR A 33 15.77 24.67 8.66
C TYR A 33 14.33 25.02 9.09
N LEU A 34 14.15 25.90 10.08
CA LEU A 34 12.83 26.28 10.61
C LEU A 34 12.08 27.33 9.77
N SER A 35 12.82 28.12 8.99
CA SER A 35 12.23 29.14 8.14
C SER A 35 13.16 29.43 6.98
N PRO A 36 12.64 29.46 5.73
CA PRO A 36 13.40 29.91 4.59
C PRO A 36 14.05 31.28 4.81
N VAL A 37 13.39 32.20 5.53
CA VAL A 37 13.93 33.54 5.83
C VAL A 37 15.21 33.45 6.68
N LEU A 38 15.16 32.64 7.74
CA LEU A 38 16.26 32.48 8.70
C LEU A 38 17.45 31.73 8.07
N PHE A 39 17.15 30.77 7.19
CA PHE A 39 18.15 30.17 6.31
C PHE A 39 18.84 31.22 5.46
N ARG A 40 18.09 31.98 4.65
CA ARG A 40 18.64 33.02 3.76
C ARG A 40 19.53 34.00 4.50
N GLN A 41 19.07 34.55 5.63
CA GLN A 41 19.86 35.51 6.44
C GLN A 41 21.19 34.95 6.92
N LYS A 42 21.25 33.66 7.28
CA LYS A 42 22.47 33.04 7.82
C LYS A 42 23.41 32.55 6.72
N VAL A 43 22.88 32.18 5.56
CA VAL A 43 23.68 31.62 4.46
C VAL A 43 24.06 32.64 3.38
N GLN A 44 23.40 33.81 3.29
CA GLN A 44 23.64 34.83 2.25
C GLN A 44 25.11 35.27 2.12
N ASN A 45 25.86 35.28 3.22
CA ASN A 45 27.27 35.74 3.23
C ASN A 45 28.27 34.59 3.05
N PHE A 46 27.81 33.36 2.77
CA PHE A 46 28.71 32.22 2.58
C PHE A 46 29.25 32.19 1.14
N PRO A 47 30.58 32.31 0.94
CA PRO A 47 31.16 32.49 -0.40
C PRO A 47 30.81 31.34 -1.36
N GLY A 48 30.04 31.59 -2.42
CA GLY A 48 29.69 30.64 -3.49
C GLY A 48 28.48 29.75 -3.20
N ILE A 49 27.67 30.06 -2.20
CA ILE A 49 26.23 29.74 -2.33
C ILE A 49 25.72 30.79 -3.33
N ASN A 50 25.17 30.36 -4.45
CA ASN A 50 24.62 31.25 -5.46
C ASN A 50 23.20 31.70 -5.02
N ASP A 51 22.81 32.92 -5.39
CA ASP A 51 21.49 33.47 -5.03
C ASP A 51 20.33 32.59 -5.52
N GLU A 52 20.52 31.81 -6.58
CA GLU A 52 19.55 30.82 -7.06
C GLU A 52 19.34 29.64 -6.10
N GLU A 53 20.39 29.13 -5.43
CA GLU A 53 20.26 28.08 -4.38
C GLU A 53 19.55 28.63 -3.13
N VAL A 54 19.59 29.95 -2.92
CA VAL A 54 19.00 30.65 -1.78
C VAL A 54 17.54 31.06 -2.04
N ARG A 55 17.15 31.24 -3.31
CA ARG A 55 15.83 31.77 -3.72
C ARG A 55 14.69 30.76 -3.69
N ASN A 56 14.95 29.47 -3.91
CA ASN A 56 13.89 28.47 -4.20
C ASN A 56 13.50 27.55 -3.03
N GLY A 57 14.08 27.74 -1.84
CA GLY A 57 13.81 26.90 -0.66
C GLY A 57 15.08 26.67 0.15
N ILE A 58 15.02 25.74 1.10
CA ILE A 58 16.20 25.34 1.89
C ILE A 58 16.88 24.17 1.16
N ASP A 59 17.97 24.43 0.43
CA ASP A 59 18.68 23.42 -0.36
C ASP A 59 19.70 22.61 0.47
N LEU A 60 19.30 21.41 0.87
CA LEU A 60 20.09 20.40 1.59
C LEU A 60 20.32 19.13 0.75
N ARG A 61 20.18 19.22 -0.57
CA ARG A 61 20.34 18.06 -1.47
C ARG A 61 21.72 17.46 -1.36
N GLY A 62 21.82 16.15 -1.18
CA GLY A 62 23.08 15.44 -0.97
C GLY A 62 23.77 15.73 0.37
N ALA A 63 23.17 16.51 1.27
CA ALA A 63 23.80 16.86 2.54
C ALA A 63 23.91 15.65 3.47
N THR A 64 24.97 15.59 4.28
CA THR A 64 25.09 14.59 5.34
C THR A 64 24.69 15.18 6.68
N LEU A 65 23.51 14.80 7.16
CA LEU A 65 22.93 15.23 8.43
C LEU A 65 22.70 14.06 9.39
N MET A 66 23.32 12.90 9.15
CA MET A 66 23.21 11.72 10.01
C MET A 66 23.18 12.04 11.51
N GLY A 67 22.17 11.49 12.20
CA GLY A 67 21.95 11.64 13.65
C GLY A 67 21.50 13.02 14.08
N PHE A 68 21.14 13.92 13.16
CA PHE A 68 20.76 15.28 13.50
C PHE A 68 19.36 15.33 14.13
N ASP A 69 19.25 16.06 15.23
CA ASP A 69 17.98 16.30 15.90
C ASP A 69 17.34 17.56 15.34
N PHE A 70 16.26 17.39 14.56
CA PHE A 70 15.49 18.49 13.99
C PHE A 70 14.47 19.06 14.98
N ARG A 71 14.25 18.43 16.15
CA ARG A 71 13.30 18.93 17.16
C ARG A 71 13.74 20.29 17.73
N ILE A 72 12.77 21.08 18.17
CA ILE A 72 13.02 22.32 18.92
C ILE A 72 12.46 22.13 20.33
N PRO A 73 13.24 22.37 21.39
CA PRO A 73 12.68 22.84 22.66
C PRO A 73 12.47 24.35 22.54
N VAL A 74 11.24 24.83 22.37
CA VAL A 74 10.94 26.26 22.49
C VAL A 74 10.86 26.58 23.97
N LYS A 75 11.93 27.14 24.54
CA LYS A 75 11.86 27.69 25.89
C LYS A 75 11.28 29.10 25.85
N GLU A 76 10.14 29.25 26.52
CA GLU A 76 9.57 30.45 27.16
C GLU A 76 10.06 31.79 26.61
N ASP A 77 9.26 32.37 25.71
CA ASP A 77 9.02 33.81 25.69
C ASP A 77 8.11 34.14 26.90
N ASP A 78 8.30 35.31 27.51
CA ASP A 78 7.50 35.89 28.60
C ASP A 78 5.96 35.89 28.36
N ASN A 79 5.51 35.59 27.14
CA ASN A 79 4.11 35.47 26.71
C ASN A 79 3.51 34.04 26.77
N GLY A 80 4.26 33.03 27.21
CA GLY A 80 3.70 31.72 27.59
C GLY A 80 3.25 30.79 26.45
N TYR A 81 3.58 31.08 25.19
CA TYR A 81 3.36 30.15 24.07
C TYR A 81 4.59 29.28 23.84
N ILE A 82 4.47 27.99 24.18
CA ILE A 82 5.45 26.95 23.89
C ILE A 82 4.93 26.18 22.68
N GLU A 83 5.54 26.38 21.51
CA GLU A 83 5.40 25.42 20.40
C GLU A 83 6.60 24.48 20.40
N ASP A 84 6.50 23.32 21.04
CA ASP A 84 7.57 22.29 21.09
C ASP A 84 7.80 21.56 19.75
N LEU A 85 7.22 22.07 18.66
CA LEU A 85 7.13 21.35 17.39
C LEU A 85 8.08 21.97 16.37
N ALA A 86 8.98 21.14 15.82
CA ALA A 86 9.80 21.55 14.70
C ALA A 86 8.95 21.75 13.44
N ILE A 87 9.03 22.93 12.83
CA ILE A 87 8.37 23.21 11.55
C ILE A 87 9.43 23.12 10.45
N LEU A 88 9.25 22.19 9.53
CA LEU A 88 10.09 22.01 8.35
C LEU A 88 9.22 22.23 7.12
N SER A 89 9.54 23.26 6.34
CA SER A 89 8.77 23.65 5.17
C SER A 89 9.67 23.91 3.97
N GLU A 90 9.27 23.40 2.80
CA GLU A 90 9.95 23.67 1.51
C GLU A 90 11.46 23.34 1.55
N ILE A 91 11.80 22.22 2.20
CA ILE A 91 13.19 21.77 2.32
C ILE A 91 13.48 20.70 1.28
N HIS A 92 14.58 20.91 0.57
CA HIS A 92 15.11 20.01 -0.43
C HIS A 92 16.16 19.09 0.21
N PHE A 93 15.78 17.84 0.50
CA PHE A 93 16.63 16.77 1.04
C PHE A 93 17.00 15.72 -0.01
N GLU A 94 16.82 15.98 -1.30
CA GLU A 94 17.02 14.96 -2.33
C GLU A 94 18.45 14.40 -2.29
N GLY A 95 18.59 13.07 -2.19
CA GLY A 95 19.88 12.40 -2.07
C GLY A 95 20.64 12.63 -0.75
N ALA A 96 20.02 13.28 0.23
CA ALA A 96 20.64 13.56 1.52
C ALA A 96 20.78 12.29 2.38
N ASN A 97 21.83 12.24 3.19
CA ASN A 97 22.00 11.23 4.22
C ASN A 97 21.40 11.73 5.54
N LEU A 98 20.22 11.20 5.85
CA LEU A 98 19.39 11.53 7.01
C LEU A 98 19.27 10.33 7.99
N LYS A 99 20.21 9.38 7.94
CA LYS A 99 20.21 8.23 8.84
C LYS A 99 20.14 8.65 10.29
N HIS A 100 19.30 7.97 11.08
CA HIS A 100 19.14 8.23 12.52
C HIS A 100 18.74 9.68 12.88
N CYS A 101 18.28 10.48 11.92
CA CYS A 101 17.80 11.82 12.22
C CYS A 101 16.50 11.76 13.03
N ASN A 102 16.33 12.75 13.91
CA ASN A 102 15.14 12.86 14.75
C ASN A 102 14.23 13.98 14.23
N PHE A 103 13.04 13.58 13.79
CA PHE A 103 11.95 14.40 13.30
C PHE A 103 10.66 14.23 14.15
N GLN A 104 10.77 13.66 15.36
CA GLN A 104 9.60 13.35 16.19
C GLN A 104 8.76 14.61 16.42
N GLU A 105 7.43 14.43 16.37
CA GLU A 105 6.42 15.47 16.59
C GLU A 105 6.54 16.68 15.63
N GLY A 106 7.43 16.65 14.64
CA GLY A 106 7.60 17.73 13.67
C GLY A 106 6.37 17.92 12.78
N LYS A 107 6.13 19.18 12.38
CA LYS A 107 5.26 19.55 11.28
C LYS A 107 6.12 19.68 10.03
N ILE A 108 6.03 18.71 9.14
CA ILE A 108 6.86 18.58 7.95
C ILE A 108 5.95 18.70 6.75
N HIS A 109 6.09 19.78 5.99
CA HIS A 109 5.26 20.00 4.83
C HIS A 109 6.05 20.46 3.62
N ASP A 110 5.61 20.04 2.44
CA ASP A 110 6.20 20.44 1.15
C ASP A 110 7.72 20.16 1.09
N CYS A 111 8.18 19.07 1.72
CA CYS A 111 9.58 18.66 1.74
C CYS A 111 9.86 17.53 0.75
N TYR A 112 11.08 17.53 0.21
CA TYR A 112 11.53 16.67 -0.88
C TYR A 112 12.61 15.71 -0.37
N PHE A 113 12.29 14.44 -0.21
CA PHE A 113 13.17 13.37 0.29
C PHE A 113 13.53 12.35 -0.81
N GLU A 114 13.37 12.69 -2.09
CA GLU A 114 13.66 11.78 -3.19
C GLU A 114 15.12 11.30 -3.15
N ASP A 115 15.35 10.00 -3.35
CA ASP A 115 16.68 9.38 -3.25
C ASP A 115 17.38 9.56 -1.88
N ALA A 116 16.71 10.11 -0.85
CA ALA A 116 17.31 10.32 0.46
C ALA A 116 17.44 9.01 1.23
N ASP A 117 18.45 8.95 2.09
CA ASP A 117 18.66 7.83 3.01
C ASP A 117 18.11 8.20 4.39
N LEU A 118 16.91 7.69 4.69
CA LEU A 118 16.16 7.89 5.94
C LEU A 118 16.26 6.68 6.86
N THR A 119 17.26 5.80 6.64
CA THR A 119 17.40 4.56 7.41
C THR A 119 17.45 4.86 8.91
N HIS A 120 16.55 4.24 9.68
CA HIS A 120 16.39 4.46 11.13
C HIS A 120 16.11 5.91 11.56
N ALA A 121 15.62 6.78 10.68
CA ALA A 121 15.12 8.09 11.08
C ALA A 121 13.83 7.95 11.91
N ASP A 122 13.56 8.94 12.76
CA ASP A 122 12.43 8.91 13.69
C ASP A 122 11.45 10.06 13.44
N PHE A 123 10.28 9.73 12.91
CA PHE A 123 9.15 10.62 12.65
C PHE A 123 7.96 10.31 13.57
N LYS A 124 8.20 9.69 14.73
CA LYS A 124 7.13 9.35 15.67
C LYS A 124 6.31 10.59 16.05
N GLY A 125 4.99 10.51 15.92
CA GLY A 125 4.06 11.60 16.22
C GLY A 125 4.12 12.79 15.25
N ALA A 126 4.96 12.73 14.20
CA ALA A 126 5.08 13.83 13.23
C ALA A 126 3.80 13.97 12.39
N THR A 127 3.53 15.18 11.95
CA THR A 127 2.55 15.46 10.89
C THR A 127 3.31 15.73 9.60
N ILE A 128 3.18 14.84 8.63
CA ILE A 128 3.86 14.86 7.34
C ILE A 128 2.82 15.09 6.25
N SER A 129 2.90 16.22 5.55
CA SER A 129 1.94 16.57 4.50
C SER A 129 2.62 17.00 3.21
N ASN A 130 2.12 16.61 2.05
CA ASN A 130 2.66 17.02 0.74
C ASN A 130 4.17 16.73 0.57
N CYS A 131 4.67 15.65 1.17
CA CYS A 131 6.09 15.30 1.12
C CYS A 131 6.35 14.18 0.11
N TYR A 132 7.54 14.23 -0.48
CA TYR A 132 7.95 13.35 -1.56
C TYR A 132 9.07 12.42 -1.09
N PHE A 133 8.82 11.13 -0.99
CA PHE A 133 9.75 10.09 -0.52
C PHE A 133 10.13 9.12 -1.65
N GLN A 134 9.93 9.49 -2.91
CA GLN A 134 10.16 8.58 -4.03
C GLN A 134 11.59 8.04 -4.03
N GLU A 135 11.71 6.73 -4.21
CA GLU A 135 13.01 6.01 -4.26
C GLU A 135 13.88 6.08 -2.99
N SER A 136 13.46 6.81 -1.96
CA SER A 136 14.17 6.92 -0.69
C SER A 136 14.33 5.57 0.04
N ASP A 137 15.32 5.49 0.91
CA ASP A 137 15.47 4.36 1.82
C ASP A 137 14.85 4.69 3.19
N CYS A 138 13.63 4.20 3.41
CA CYS A 138 12.89 4.30 4.66
C CYS A 138 13.05 3.04 5.54
N SER A 139 14.13 2.27 5.35
CA SER A 139 14.34 1.06 6.15
C SER A 139 14.48 1.37 7.64
N GLY A 140 13.71 0.69 8.49
CA GLY A 140 13.70 0.93 9.93
C GLY A 140 13.16 2.30 10.35
N LEU A 141 12.49 3.04 9.46
CA LEU A 141 11.86 4.32 9.75
C LEU A 141 10.80 4.16 10.85
N ASN A 142 10.81 5.05 11.84
CA ASN A 142 9.78 5.08 12.87
C ASN A 142 8.74 6.15 12.55
N ILE A 143 7.53 5.75 12.19
CA ILE A 143 6.37 6.64 11.93
C ILE A 143 5.22 6.30 12.88
N ASN A 144 5.53 5.76 14.06
CA ASN A 144 4.51 5.44 15.06
C ASN A 144 3.72 6.71 15.45
N ASN A 145 2.39 6.63 15.50
CA ASN A 145 1.50 7.78 15.74
C ASN A 145 1.64 8.95 14.73
N ALA A 146 2.37 8.80 13.62
CA ALA A 146 2.49 9.86 12.64
C ALA A 146 1.20 10.03 11.83
N LYS A 147 0.95 11.26 11.37
CA LYS A 147 -0.10 11.57 10.38
C LYS A 147 0.56 11.83 9.04
N ILE A 148 0.19 11.04 8.04
CA ILE A 148 0.75 11.09 6.69
C ILE A 148 -0.37 11.46 5.72
N ILE A 149 -0.22 12.61 5.06
CA ILE A 149 -1.27 13.22 4.24
C ILE A 149 -0.67 13.62 2.90
N ASP A 150 -1.27 13.22 1.77
CA ASP A 150 -0.81 13.58 0.42
C ASP A 150 0.70 13.35 0.18
N CYS A 151 1.24 12.25 0.73
CA CYS A 151 2.66 11.92 0.61
C CYS A 151 2.92 10.83 -0.42
N ASN A 152 4.06 10.91 -1.12
CA ASN A 152 4.41 9.97 -2.17
C ASN A 152 5.60 9.07 -1.76
N PHE A 153 5.33 7.80 -1.46
CA PHE A 153 6.33 6.76 -1.15
C PHE A 153 6.56 5.81 -2.33
N THR A 154 6.23 6.21 -3.57
CA THR A 154 6.42 5.35 -4.75
C THR A 154 7.87 4.90 -4.85
N ASP A 155 8.08 3.59 -4.94
CA ASP A 155 9.41 2.97 -5.03
C ASP A 155 10.32 3.24 -3.81
N ALA A 156 9.80 3.76 -2.69
CA ALA A 156 10.56 3.83 -1.45
C ALA A 156 10.83 2.41 -0.91
N THR A 157 12.01 2.21 -0.31
CA THR A 157 12.31 0.98 0.43
C THR A 157 11.71 1.11 1.83
N ILE A 158 10.78 0.22 2.22
CA ILE A 158 10.02 0.33 3.48
C ILE A 158 10.25 -0.86 4.41
N LYS A 159 11.46 -1.42 4.40
CA LYS A 159 11.81 -2.60 5.18
C LYS A 159 11.82 -2.28 6.68
N ASP A 160 11.27 -3.16 7.52
CA ASP A 160 11.32 -3.04 8.98
C ASP A 160 10.77 -1.69 9.53
N MET A 161 9.90 -1.03 8.78
CA MET A 161 9.30 0.24 9.18
C MET A 161 8.34 0.03 10.37
N SER A 162 8.45 0.87 11.40
CA SER A 162 7.54 0.88 12.53
C SER A 162 6.42 1.89 12.28
N ALA A 163 5.21 1.39 12.02
CA ALA A 163 4.05 2.22 11.72
C ALA A 163 2.84 1.91 12.63
N SER A 164 3.11 1.53 13.89
CA SER A 164 2.05 1.30 14.85
C SER A 164 1.23 2.58 15.01
N THR A 165 -0.10 2.46 14.88
CA THR A 165 -1.04 3.58 15.04
C THR A 165 -0.76 4.79 14.14
N ALA A 166 0.04 4.62 13.08
CA ALA A 166 0.19 5.61 12.04
C ALA A 166 -1.14 5.79 11.30
N PHE A 167 -1.42 7.02 10.90
CA PHE A 167 -2.61 7.38 10.14
C PHE A 167 -2.19 7.88 8.77
N ILE A 168 -2.68 7.22 7.72
CA ILE A 168 -2.55 7.69 6.33
C ILE A 168 -3.89 8.25 5.88
N ASP A 169 -3.86 9.38 5.16
CA ASP A 169 -5.05 9.92 4.50
C ASP A 169 -4.75 10.43 3.09
N GLN A 170 -5.83 10.74 2.37
CA GLN A 170 -5.86 11.38 1.06
C GLN A 170 -5.07 10.63 -0.05
N LYS A 171 -4.31 11.32 -0.91
CA LYS A 171 -3.68 10.73 -2.12
C LYS A 171 -2.36 10.01 -1.84
N SER A 172 -2.12 9.60 -0.59
CA SER A 172 -0.86 8.96 -0.22
C SER A 172 -0.67 7.62 -0.97
N THR A 173 0.50 7.42 -1.57
CA THR A 173 0.77 6.28 -2.46
C THR A 173 2.10 5.60 -2.16
N PHE A 174 2.18 4.28 -2.36
CA PHE A 174 3.44 3.50 -2.28
C PHE A 174 3.83 2.92 -3.64
N GLY A 175 3.12 3.30 -4.72
CA GLY A 175 3.29 2.73 -6.05
C GLY A 175 2.51 1.43 -6.27
N SER A 176 2.55 0.91 -7.50
CA SER A 176 1.81 -0.30 -7.91
C SER A 176 2.50 -1.60 -7.49
N GLU A 177 3.83 -1.58 -7.37
CA GLU A 177 4.67 -2.73 -7.05
C GLU A 177 5.85 -2.29 -6.19
N LEU A 178 6.09 -2.99 -5.08
CA LEU A 178 7.21 -2.70 -4.18
C LEU A 178 8.52 -3.23 -4.76
N LYS A 179 9.65 -2.64 -4.36
CA LYS A 179 11.00 -3.08 -4.76
C LYS A 179 11.22 -4.57 -4.46
N SER A 180 10.81 -5.04 -3.28
CA SER A 180 10.88 -6.45 -2.88
C SER A 180 10.09 -7.39 -3.80
N GLU A 181 8.92 -6.97 -4.31
CA GLU A 181 8.12 -7.75 -5.27
C GLU A 181 8.83 -7.80 -6.64
N LYS A 182 9.40 -6.68 -7.11
CA LYS A 182 10.19 -6.59 -8.35
C LYS A 182 11.41 -7.51 -8.31
N GLU A 183 12.05 -7.63 -7.15
CA GLU A 183 13.18 -8.51 -6.88
C GLU A 183 12.77 -9.98 -6.68
N LYS A 184 11.47 -10.31 -6.76
CA LYS A 184 10.88 -11.63 -6.51
C LYS A 184 11.12 -12.15 -5.08
N ASN A 185 11.36 -11.25 -4.14
CA ASN A 185 11.51 -11.57 -2.74
C ASN A 185 10.15 -11.51 -2.03
N TYR A 186 9.31 -12.51 -2.31
CA TYR A 186 7.90 -12.52 -1.92
C TYR A 186 7.67 -12.57 -0.41
N HIS A 187 8.59 -13.18 0.34
CA HIS A 187 8.55 -13.18 1.80
C HIS A 187 8.59 -11.75 2.37
N PHE A 188 9.58 -10.96 1.93
CA PHE A 188 9.70 -9.56 2.38
C PHE A 188 8.58 -8.68 1.82
N ALA A 189 8.19 -8.88 0.55
CA ALA A 189 7.05 -8.16 -0.04
C ALA A 189 5.76 -8.36 0.76
N ALA A 190 5.51 -9.57 1.27
CA ALA A 190 4.35 -9.85 2.11
C ALA A 190 4.40 -9.08 3.44
N ILE A 191 5.57 -8.94 4.07
CA ILE A 191 5.75 -8.19 5.32
C ILE A 191 5.51 -6.69 5.06
N GLU A 192 6.09 -6.15 4.01
CA GLU A 192 5.94 -4.74 3.62
C GLU A 192 4.49 -4.40 3.27
N TYR A 193 3.81 -5.22 2.47
CA TYR A 193 2.38 -5.03 2.18
C TYR A 193 1.50 -5.11 3.42
N LYS A 194 1.83 -6.01 4.36
CA LYS A 194 1.12 -6.08 5.65
C LYS A 194 1.28 -4.78 6.43
N GLN A 195 2.49 -4.22 6.49
CA GLN A 195 2.74 -2.95 7.18
C GLN A 195 1.94 -1.81 6.54
N ILE A 196 2.02 -1.65 5.22
CA ILE A 196 1.24 -0.62 4.49
C ILE A 196 -0.26 -0.77 4.78
N LYS A 197 -0.79 -2.00 4.66
CA LYS A 197 -2.21 -2.28 4.92
C LYS A 197 -2.65 -1.85 6.33
N GLU A 198 -1.84 -2.10 7.37
CA GLU A 198 -2.18 -1.68 8.74
C GLU A 198 -2.25 -0.15 8.87
N MET A 199 -1.46 0.60 8.11
CA MET A 199 -1.52 2.07 8.11
C MET A 199 -2.81 2.62 7.50
N PHE A 200 -3.38 1.91 6.52
CA PHE A 200 -4.69 2.26 5.93
C PHE A 200 -5.87 1.81 6.80
N ARG A 201 -5.66 1.00 7.85
CA ARG A 201 -6.74 0.41 8.64
C ARG A 201 -7.64 1.43 9.31
N ASN A 202 -7.06 2.54 9.76
CA ASN A 202 -7.78 3.63 10.42
C ASN A 202 -8.08 4.80 9.47
N SER A 203 -7.75 4.66 8.18
CA SER A 203 -7.99 5.69 7.16
C SER A 203 -9.39 5.59 6.57
N SER A 204 -9.88 6.68 5.98
CA SER A 204 -11.10 6.69 5.16
C SER A 204 -10.95 5.91 3.83
N LEU A 205 -9.72 5.50 3.49
CA LEU A 205 -9.33 4.92 2.21
C LEU A 205 -9.37 3.38 2.24
N HIS A 206 -10.51 2.82 2.64
CA HIS A 206 -10.67 1.37 2.78
C HIS A 206 -10.37 0.60 1.48
N THR A 207 -10.63 1.19 0.32
CA THR A 207 -10.34 0.59 -1.00
C THR A 207 -8.85 0.39 -1.25
N LEU A 208 -7.99 1.35 -0.85
CA LEU A 208 -6.54 1.19 -0.93
C LEU A 208 -6.03 0.17 0.10
N GLY A 209 -6.61 0.17 1.30
CA GLY A 209 -6.31 -0.86 2.31
C GLY A 209 -6.58 -2.28 1.78
N ASP A 210 -7.72 -2.48 1.11
CA ASP A 210 -8.07 -3.76 0.49
C ASP A 210 -7.16 -4.12 -0.70
N TYR A 211 -6.70 -3.12 -1.48
CA TYR A 211 -5.70 -3.33 -2.52
C TYR A 211 -4.38 -3.88 -1.95
N TYR A 212 -3.85 -3.28 -0.88
CA TYR A 212 -2.62 -3.76 -0.24
C TYR A 212 -2.83 -5.09 0.50
N HIS A 213 -4.02 -5.36 1.03
CA HIS A 213 -4.37 -6.67 1.56
C HIS A 213 -4.34 -7.76 0.50
N TYR A 214 -4.91 -7.49 -0.68
CA TYR A 214 -4.85 -8.41 -1.81
C TYR A 214 -3.39 -8.67 -2.23
N LYS A 215 -2.58 -7.62 -2.34
CA LYS A 215 -1.14 -7.73 -2.65
C LYS A 215 -0.37 -8.54 -1.62
N GLU A 216 -0.63 -8.35 -0.32
CA GLU A 216 -0.08 -9.16 0.77
C GLU A 216 -0.37 -10.66 0.54
N MET A 217 -1.62 -11.01 0.27
CA MET A 217 -2.03 -12.40 0.07
C MET A 217 -1.43 -13.02 -1.19
N VAL A 218 -1.33 -12.23 -2.28
CA VAL A 218 -0.65 -12.66 -3.51
C VAL A 218 0.83 -12.93 -3.26
N ALA A 219 1.53 -12.05 -2.52
CA ALA A 219 2.93 -12.25 -2.16
C ALA A 219 3.10 -13.52 -1.32
N LYS A 220 2.30 -13.69 -0.25
CA LYS A 220 2.30 -14.92 0.57
C LYS A 220 2.08 -16.18 -0.25
N ARG A 221 1.18 -16.15 -1.23
CA ARG A 221 0.97 -17.29 -2.14
C ARG A 221 2.18 -17.53 -3.03
N LYS A 222 2.76 -16.47 -3.62
CA LYS A 222 3.93 -16.61 -4.51
C LYS A 222 5.16 -17.15 -3.79
N ASP A 223 5.27 -16.89 -2.48
CA ASP A 223 6.31 -17.42 -1.57
C ASP A 223 6.21 -18.94 -1.38
N ILE A 224 5.01 -19.52 -1.50
CA ILE A 224 4.82 -20.98 -1.48
C ILE A 224 5.34 -21.57 -2.79
N GLU A 225 6.10 -22.66 -2.73
CA GLU A 225 6.60 -23.35 -3.92
C GLU A 225 5.46 -23.78 -4.88
N TRP A 226 5.73 -23.70 -6.19
CA TRP A 226 4.70 -23.83 -7.22
C TRP A 226 3.99 -25.19 -7.26
N TYR A 227 4.70 -26.25 -6.88
CA TYR A 227 4.22 -27.64 -6.94
C TYR A 227 3.36 -28.02 -5.71
N LYS A 228 3.30 -27.18 -4.67
CA LYS A 228 2.50 -27.48 -3.48
C LYS A 228 1.02 -27.27 -3.77
N PRO A 229 0.14 -28.23 -3.45
CA PRO A 229 -1.30 -28.12 -3.71
C PRO A 229 -1.94 -26.93 -2.98
N THR A 230 -1.38 -26.53 -1.83
CA THR A 230 -1.80 -25.36 -1.07
C THR A 230 -1.73 -24.06 -1.89
N ARG A 231 -0.72 -23.90 -2.75
CA ARG A 231 -0.59 -22.71 -3.60
C ARG A 231 -1.72 -22.65 -4.65
N TRP A 232 -2.03 -23.78 -5.27
CA TRP A 232 -3.08 -23.90 -6.28
C TRP A 232 -4.47 -23.69 -5.66
N LEU A 233 -4.73 -24.28 -4.49
CA LEU A 233 -5.97 -24.04 -3.73
C LEU A 233 -6.10 -22.56 -3.35
N ASN A 234 -5.02 -21.94 -2.86
CA ASN A 234 -5.01 -20.50 -2.55
C ASN A 234 -5.22 -19.63 -3.80
N TYR A 235 -4.80 -20.08 -4.97
CA TYR A 235 -5.07 -19.38 -6.23
C TYR A 235 -6.56 -19.46 -6.59
N ILE A 236 -7.15 -20.65 -6.59
CA ILE A 236 -8.56 -20.84 -6.96
C ILE A 236 -9.49 -20.15 -5.97
N PHE A 237 -9.41 -20.53 -4.70
CA PHE A 237 -10.35 -20.07 -3.68
C PHE A 237 -10.05 -18.64 -3.23
N GLY A 238 -8.77 -18.30 -3.11
CA GLY A 238 -8.35 -16.97 -2.72
C GLY A 238 -8.49 -15.99 -3.88
N ASP A 239 -7.70 -16.12 -4.93
CA ASP A 239 -7.56 -15.06 -5.94
C ASP A 239 -8.66 -15.09 -7.00
N LEU A 240 -8.84 -16.22 -7.68
CA LEU A 240 -9.76 -16.34 -8.82
C LEU A 240 -11.22 -16.08 -8.41
N LEU A 241 -11.70 -16.80 -7.38
CA LEU A 241 -13.10 -16.75 -6.98
C LEU A 241 -13.49 -15.47 -6.24
N CYS A 242 -12.60 -14.88 -5.42
CA CYS A 242 -13.00 -13.78 -4.55
C CYS A 242 -11.96 -12.67 -4.32
N LYS A 243 -10.79 -12.74 -4.94
CA LYS A 243 -9.65 -11.82 -4.68
C LYS A 243 -9.34 -11.66 -3.19
N TYR A 244 -9.24 -12.77 -2.47
CA TYR A 244 -9.05 -12.86 -1.02
C TYR A 244 -10.11 -12.11 -0.22
N GLY A 245 -11.35 -12.20 -0.69
CA GLY A 245 -12.53 -11.61 -0.06
C GLY A 245 -12.69 -10.11 -0.28
N THR A 246 -12.03 -9.54 -1.29
CA THR A 246 -12.15 -8.11 -1.65
C THR A 246 -13.22 -7.85 -2.73
N SER A 247 -13.58 -8.86 -3.53
CA SER A 247 -14.53 -8.71 -4.64
C SER A 247 -15.63 -9.77 -4.60
N PHE A 248 -16.85 -9.36 -4.23
CA PHE A 248 -18.03 -10.22 -4.32
C PHE A 248 -18.49 -10.43 -5.78
N ILE A 249 -18.15 -9.51 -6.69
CA ILE A 249 -18.50 -9.58 -8.11
C ILE A 249 -17.84 -10.82 -8.75
N ASN A 250 -16.62 -11.16 -8.34
CA ASN A 250 -15.95 -12.38 -8.81
C ASN A 250 -16.72 -13.64 -8.42
N VAL A 251 -17.30 -13.67 -7.22
CA VAL A 251 -18.11 -14.80 -6.75
C VAL A 251 -19.38 -14.90 -7.56
N LEU A 252 -20.08 -13.78 -7.83
CA LEU A 252 -21.26 -13.78 -8.69
C LEU A 252 -20.95 -14.26 -10.10
N LEU A 253 -19.85 -13.79 -10.70
CA LEU A 253 -19.42 -14.24 -12.02
C LEU A 253 -19.08 -15.75 -12.03
N ALA A 254 -18.37 -16.24 -11.02
CA ALA A 254 -18.08 -17.66 -10.89
C ALA A 254 -19.35 -18.51 -10.74
N SER A 255 -20.33 -18.04 -9.96
CA SER A 255 -21.65 -18.66 -9.84
C SER A 255 -22.37 -18.69 -11.18
N SER A 256 -22.44 -17.57 -11.90
CA SER A 256 -23.08 -17.50 -13.23
C SER A 256 -22.42 -18.42 -14.25
N ILE A 257 -21.08 -18.50 -14.27
CA ILE A 257 -20.34 -19.40 -15.14
C ILE A 257 -20.64 -20.86 -14.79
N THR A 258 -20.65 -21.21 -13.50
CA THR A 258 -20.94 -22.58 -13.05
C THR A 258 -22.32 -23.02 -13.50
N VAL A 259 -23.34 -22.18 -13.27
CA VAL A 259 -24.72 -22.42 -13.70
C VAL A 259 -24.79 -22.59 -15.22
N PHE A 260 -24.17 -21.69 -15.97
CA PHE A 260 -24.21 -21.74 -17.43
C PHE A 260 -23.54 -22.99 -18.00
N VAL A 261 -22.38 -23.39 -17.46
CA VAL A 261 -21.67 -24.61 -17.89
C VAL A 261 -22.50 -25.86 -17.57
N CYS A 262 -23.08 -25.96 -16.37
CA CYS A 262 -23.94 -27.10 -16.01
C CYS A 262 -25.18 -27.17 -16.90
N ALA A 263 -25.83 -26.02 -17.16
CA ALA A 263 -26.96 -25.94 -18.08
C ALA A 263 -26.63 -26.42 -19.50
N LEU A 264 -25.45 -26.08 -20.04
CA LEU A 264 -25.00 -26.59 -21.33
C LEU A 264 -24.80 -28.10 -21.32
N LEU A 265 -24.21 -28.64 -20.25
CA LEU A 265 -24.01 -30.08 -20.10
C LEU A 265 -25.35 -30.85 -20.03
N PHE A 266 -26.34 -30.34 -19.29
CA PHE A 266 -27.68 -30.93 -19.22
C PHE A 266 -28.42 -30.88 -20.56
N THR A 267 -28.25 -29.77 -21.30
CA THR A 267 -28.83 -29.59 -22.65
C THR A 267 -28.23 -30.56 -23.65
N HIS A 268 -26.90 -30.69 -23.66
CA HIS A 268 -26.20 -31.56 -24.60
C HIS A 268 -26.53 -33.04 -24.41
N HIS A 269 -26.71 -33.50 -23.17
CA HIS A 269 -26.93 -34.91 -22.86
C HIS A 269 -28.42 -35.31 -22.76
N ASN A 270 -29.37 -34.40 -23.03
CA ASN A 270 -30.81 -34.65 -22.93
C ASN A 270 -31.22 -35.41 -21.65
N SER A 271 -30.67 -34.98 -20.51
CA SER A 271 -30.66 -35.78 -19.27
C SER A 271 -31.63 -35.28 -18.20
N LEU A 272 -32.63 -34.48 -18.58
CA LEU A 272 -33.65 -33.96 -17.67
C LEU A 272 -34.98 -34.68 -17.85
N VAL A 273 -35.61 -35.00 -16.73
CA VAL A 273 -36.93 -35.64 -16.68
C VAL A 273 -37.94 -34.68 -16.08
N TYR A 274 -39.12 -34.60 -16.70
CA TYR A 274 -40.30 -33.90 -16.17
C TYR A 274 -41.46 -34.89 -16.12
N GLN A 275 -42.15 -34.98 -14.98
CA GLN A 275 -43.28 -35.88 -14.78
C GLN A 275 -43.03 -37.32 -15.28
N SER A 276 -41.83 -37.87 -14.99
CA SER A 276 -41.38 -39.22 -15.39
C SER A 276 -41.15 -39.44 -16.90
N GLN A 277 -41.16 -38.39 -17.72
CA GLN A 277 -40.77 -38.45 -19.14
C GLN A 277 -39.42 -37.78 -19.38
N VAL A 278 -38.55 -38.45 -20.14
CA VAL A 278 -37.27 -37.87 -20.59
C VAL A 278 -37.59 -36.83 -21.66
N ILE A 279 -37.18 -35.59 -21.42
CA ILE A 279 -37.37 -34.49 -22.36
C ILE A 279 -36.05 -34.19 -23.06
N THR A 280 -36.12 -33.61 -24.25
CA THR A 280 -35.02 -32.82 -24.81
C THR A 280 -35.09 -31.40 -24.23
N PRO A 281 -34.32 -31.07 -23.18
CA PRO A 281 -34.47 -29.80 -22.51
C PRO A 281 -33.97 -28.67 -23.41
N SER A 282 -34.74 -27.59 -23.50
CA SER A 282 -34.25 -26.35 -24.08
C SER A 282 -33.22 -25.71 -23.14
N LEU A 283 -32.36 -24.83 -23.67
CA LEU A 283 -31.36 -24.14 -22.85
C LEU A 283 -31.99 -23.40 -21.66
N SER A 284 -33.17 -22.81 -21.83
CA SER A 284 -33.88 -22.11 -20.74
C SER A 284 -34.31 -23.07 -19.63
N THR A 285 -34.79 -24.26 -19.96
CA THR A 285 -35.15 -25.28 -18.96
C THR A 285 -33.93 -25.79 -18.19
N SER A 286 -32.81 -25.99 -18.88
CA SER A 286 -31.56 -26.41 -18.24
C SER A 286 -30.98 -25.31 -17.33
N ILE A 287 -31.06 -24.04 -17.74
CA ILE A 287 -30.66 -22.90 -16.89
C ILE A 287 -31.52 -22.85 -15.63
N TYR A 288 -32.85 -22.99 -15.77
CA TYR A 288 -33.75 -23.00 -14.62
C TYR A 288 -33.40 -24.13 -13.64
N PHE A 289 -33.25 -25.36 -14.13
CA PHE A 289 -32.87 -26.50 -13.31
C PHE A 289 -31.52 -26.30 -12.61
N SER A 290 -30.52 -25.78 -13.34
CA SER A 290 -29.19 -25.48 -12.83
C SER A 290 -29.22 -24.40 -11.74
N ILE A 291 -29.99 -23.31 -11.91
CA ILE A 291 -30.18 -22.29 -10.87
C ILE A 291 -30.77 -22.90 -9.60
N VAL A 292 -31.82 -23.69 -9.71
CA VAL A 292 -32.50 -24.34 -8.56
C VAL A 292 -31.57 -25.33 -7.86
N THR A 293 -30.74 -26.05 -8.62
CA THR A 293 -29.76 -27.00 -8.09
C THR A 293 -28.61 -26.28 -7.39
N PHE A 294 -28.05 -25.26 -8.03
CA PHE A 294 -26.98 -24.41 -7.49
C PHE A 294 -27.39 -23.72 -6.19
N THR A 295 -28.62 -23.21 -6.13
CA THR A 295 -29.18 -22.58 -4.92
C THR A 295 -29.65 -23.57 -3.87
N THR A 296 -29.59 -24.87 -4.15
CA THR A 296 -30.02 -25.97 -3.26
C THR A 296 -31.51 -25.94 -2.88
N LEU A 297 -32.35 -25.24 -3.66
CA LEU A 297 -33.80 -25.08 -3.40
C LEU A 297 -34.60 -26.36 -3.66
N GLY A 298 -34.26 -27.11 -4.73
CA GLY A 298 -34.80 -28.44 -4.98
C GLY A 298 -36.33 -28.57 -5.14
N TYR A 299 -36.96 -27.77 -6.02
CA TYR A 299 -38.42 -27.80 -6.23
C TYR A 299 -39.01 -29.15 -6.68
N GLY A 300 -38.20 -30.01 -7.30
CA GLY A 300 -38.63 -31.36 -7.68
C GLY A 300 -39.41 -31.44 -8.99
N ASP A 301 -39.45 -30.38 -9.79
CA ASP A 301 -40.15 -30.38 -11.08
C ASP A 301 -39.31 -31.08 -12.17
N TYR A 302 -38.00 -30.91 -12.09
CA TYR A 302 -37.01 -31.51 -12.97
C TYR A 302 -35.96 -32.27 -12.16
N HIS A 303 -35.50 -33.39 -12.69
CA HIS A 303 -34.40 -34.15 -12.09
C HIS A 303 -33.45 -34.68 -13.16
N ALA A 304 -32.16 -34.70 -12.82
CA ALA A 304 -31.15 -35.33 -13.66
C ALA A 304 -31.22 -36.87 -13.57
N ILE A 305 -30.99 -37.54 -14.69
CA ILE A 305 -30.88 -39.01 -14.78
C ILE A 305 -29.47 -39.46 -15.16
N GLY A 306 -29.17 -40.74 -14.90
CA GLY A 306 -27.90 -41.35 -15.25
C GLY A 306 -26.69 -40.67 -14.59
N ALA A 307 -25.59 -40.54 -15.34
CA ALA A 307 -24.35 -39.92 -14.87
C ALA A 307 -24.50 -38.42 -14.53
N MET A 308 -25.49 -37.74 -15.09
CA MET A 308 -25.73 -36.30 -14.85
C MET A 308 -26.21 -36.01 -13.43
N ARG A 309 -26.65 -37.04 -12.68
CA ARG A 309 -26.92 -36.93 -11.25
C ARG A 309 -25.69 -36.52 -10.44
N TYR A 310 -24.51 -37.05 -10.81
CA TYR A 310 -23.27 -36.68 -10.15
C TYR A 310 -22.89 -35.22 -10.44
N ILE A 311 -23.13 -34.75 -11.66
CA ILE A 311 -22.92 -33.35 -12.04
C ILE A 311 -23.83 -32.43 -11.22
N ALA A 312 -25.13 -32.74 -11.16
CA ALA A 312 -26.08 -31.99 -10.33
C ALA A 312 -25.69 -31.98 -8.84
N ALA A 313 -25.21 -33.11 -8.31
CA ALA A 313 -24.71 -33.18 -6.93
C ALA A 313 -23.45 -32.31 -6.71
N THR A 314 -22.50 -32.32 -7.65
CA THR A 314 -21.31 -31.47 -7.58
C THR A 314 -21.65 -29.99 -7.73
N GLU A 315 -22.61 -29.66 -8.59
CA GLU A 315 -23.11 -28.30 -8.78
C GLU A 315 -23.74 -27.76 -7.49
N ALA A 316 -24.60 -28.55 -6.84
CA ALA A 316 -25.20 -28.20 -5.56
C ALA A 316 -24.14 -27.96 -4.47
N LEU A 317 -23.10 -28.79 -4.41
CA LEU A 317 -21.99 -28.62 -3.46
C LEU A 317 -21.20 -27.34 -3.74
N ILE A 318 -20.87 -27.07 -5.00
CA ILE A 318 -20.18 -25.83 -5.41
C ILE A 318 -21.05 -24.61 -5.08
N GLY A 319 -22.35 -24.69 -5.35
CA GLY A 319 -23.32 -23.65 -5.05
C GLY A 319 -23.38 -23.31 -3.56
N ALA A 320 -23.43 -24.32 -2.69
CA ALA A 320 -23.38 -24.11 -1.24
C ALA A 320 -22.07 -23.40 -0.79
N ILE A 321 -20.92 -23.78 -1.37
CA ILE A 321 -19.63 -23.13 -1.07
C ILE A 321 -19.62 -21.68 -1.57
N LEU A 322 -20.06 -21.41 -2.80
CA LEU A 322 -20.04 -20.06 -3.36
C LEU A 322 -21.05 -19.12 -2.68
N MET A 323 -22.23 -19.62 -2.30
CA MET A 323 -23.23 -18.84 -1.58
C MET A 323 -22.78 -18.50 -0.15
N SER A 324 -22.13 -19.44 0.54
CA SER A 324 -21.54 -19.16 1.86
C SER A 324 -20.40 -18.14 1.77
N LEU A 325 -19.53 -18.26 0.77
CA LEU A 325 -18.46 -17.30 0.50
C LEU A 325 -19.01 -15.90 0.16
N LEU A 326 -20.04 -15.82 -0.69
CA LEU A 326 -20.72 -14.57 -1.04
C LEU A 326 -21.27 -13.88 0.21
N THR A 327 -21.95 -14.64 1.07
CA THR A 327 -22.53 -14.14 2.32
C THR A 327 -21.45 -13.53 3.22
N VAL A 328 -20.32 -14.22 3.40
CA VAL A 328 -19.20 -13.74 4.22
C VAL A 328 -18.59 -12.45 3.66
N ILE A 329 -18.39 -12.36 2.34
CA ILE A 329 -17.78 -11.19 1.70
C ILE A 329 -18.72 -9.98 1.77
N VAL A 330 -20.01 -10.18 1.49
CA VAL A 330 -21.01 -9.12 1.57
C VAL A 330 -21.14 -8.63 3.01
N ALA A 331 -21.24 -9.53 3.99
CA ALA A 331 -21.28 -9.16 5.39
C ALA A 331 -20.03 -8.37 5.82
N ARG A 332 -18.84 -8.83 5.43
CA ARG A 332 -17.58 -8.13 5.73
C ARG A 332 -17.54 -6.72 5.13
N LYS A 333 -18.10 -6.54 3.93
CA LYS A 333 -18.12 -5.25 3.25
C LYS A 333 -19.14 -4.30 3.88
N LEU A 334 -20.35 -4.76 4.16
CA LEU A 334 -21.40 -3.97 4.82
C LEU A 334 -21.06 -3.57 6.26
N ILE A 335 -20.24 -4.35 6.98
CA ILE A 335 -19.81 -4.01 8.34
C ILE A 335 -18.66 -2.99 8.34
N ARG A 336 -17.92 -2.88 7.23
CA ARG A 336 -16.76 -1.98 7.09
C ARG A 336 -17.11 -0.60 6.52
N ASP A 337 -18.12 -0.53 5.67
CA ASP A 337 -18.65 0.71 5.07
C ASP A 337 -19.67 1.39 6.00
#